data_AF-A0ABD1LUK5-F1
#
_entry.id   AF-A0ABD1LUK5-F1
#
_cell.length_a   1.000
_cell.length_b   1.000
_cell.length_c   1.000
_cell.angle_alpha   90.00
_cell.angle_beta   90.00
_cell.angle_gamma   90.00
#
_symmetry.space_group_name_H-M   'P 1'
#
loop_
_entity.id
_entity.type
_entity.pdbx_description
1 polymer ?
#
loop_
_entity_poly.entity_id
_entity_poly.type
_entity_poly.pdbx_seq_one_letter_code
_entity_poly.pdbx_strand_id
1 'polypeptide(L)'
;MMLEEYVPSEFVRKHLLNMKQNVMMIQFRKKLWHVKFSSHASSVSGVLAGGWTSFATENELQLGDICIFELVNKEDAILDLHVFRNHCKLMH
;
A
#
# COMPACT_ATOMS: atom_id res chain seq x y z
N MET A 1 -14.29 8.85 -4.70
CA MET A 1 -14.46 7.62 -3.89
C MET A 1 -13.18 7.46 -3.09
N MET A 2 -13.24 7.47 -1.76
CA MET A 2 -12.06 7.20 -0.95
C MET A 2 -11.72 5.72 -1.13
N LEU A 3 -10.58 5.43 -1.74
CA LEU A 3 -10.09 4.07 -1.84
C LEU A 3 -9.22 3.83 -0.61
N GLU A 4 -9.53 2.78 0.13
CA GLU A 4 -8.69 2.20 1.17
C GLU A 4 -8.18 0.86 0.64
N GLU A 5 -6.89 0.57 0.82
CA GLU A 5 -6.32 -0.73 0.42
C GLU A 5 -6.14 -1.61 1.66
N TYR A 6 -6.73 -2.80 1.64
CA TYR A 6 -6.61 -3.74 2.76
C TYR A 6 -5.23 -4.38 2.82
N VAL A 7 -4.64 -4.41 4.01
CA VAL A 7 -3.38 -5.11 4.26
C VAL A 7 -3.69 -6.47 4.91
N PRO A 8 -3.12 -7.58 4.38
CA PRO A 8 -3.33 -8.91 4.96
C PRO A 8 -2.99 -8.96 6.45
N SER A 9 -3.87 -9.55 7.26
CA SER A 9 -3.75 -9.51 8.72
C SER A 9 -2.47 -10.18 9.25
N GLU A 10 -2.05 -11.28 8.66
CA GLU A 10 -0.79 -11.94 9.03
C GLU A 10 0.43 -11.07 8.76
N PHE A 11 0.39 -10.27 7.68
CA PHE A 11 1.45 -9.31 7.39
C PHE A 11 1.47 -8.20 8.44
N VAL A 12 0.30 -7.64 8.78
CA VAL A 12 0.16 -6.66 9.86
C VAL A 12 0.74 -7.21 11.17
N ARG A 13 0.36 -8.43 11.55
CA ARG A 13 0.82 -9.09 12.78
C ARG A 13 2.33 -9.20 12.85
N LYS A 14 2.93 -9.69 11.78
CA LYS A 14 4.35 -10.05 11.74
C LYS A 14 5.25 -8.82 11.60
N HIS A 15 4.77 -7.80 10.89
CA HIS A 15 5.63 -6.70 10.46
C HIS A 15 5.23 -5.32 11.01
N LEU A 16 3.95 -5.06 11.28
CA LEU A 16 3.43 -3.70 11.46
C LEU A 16 2.94 -3.37 12.89
N LEU A 17 2.63 -4.36 13.74
CA LEU A 17 2.09 -4.12 15.10
C LEU A 17 3.00 -3.32 16.04
N ASN A 18 4.32 -3.36 15.81
CA ASN A 18 5.30 -2.69 16.66
C ASN A 18 5.88 -1.41 16.02
N MET A 19 5.25 -0.90 14.95
CA MET A 19 5.71 0.34 14.34
C MET A 19 5.44 1.51 15.29
N LYS A 20 6.46 2.34 15.50
CA LYS A 20 6.36 3.54 16.36
C LYS A 20 5.46 4.62 15.75
N GLN A 21 5.19 4.54 14.45
CA GLN A 21 4.45 5.53 13.67
C GLN A 21 3.43 4.87 12.76
N ASN A 22 2.29 5.54 12.58
CA ASN A 22 1.20 5.12 11.67
C ASN A 22 1.46 5.57 10.21
N VAL A 23 2.71 5.83 9.86
CA VAL A 23 3.12 6.30 8.53
C VAL A 23 4.03 5.24 7.93
N MET A 24 3.67 4.82 6.72
CA MET A 24 4.48 3.95 5.88
C MET A 24 4.90 4.71 4.63
N MET A 25 6.00 4.29 4.03
CA MET A 25 6.47 4.84 2.78
C MET A 25 6.32 3.80 1.68
N ILE A 26 5.69 4.18 0.57
CA ILE A 26 5.70 3.37 -0.64
C ILE A 26 6.78 3.89 -1.57
N GLN A 27 7.73 3.03 -1.90
CA GLN A 27 8.68 3.28 -2.96
C GLN A 27 8.10 2.78 -4.28
N PHE A 28 8.02 3.66 -5.27
CA PHE A 28 7.58 3.29 -6.61
C PHE A 28 8.20 4.21 -7.65
N ARG A 29 8.73 3.64 -8.74
CA ARG A 29 9.37 4.39 -9.85
C ARG A 29 10.42 5.41 -9.35
N LYS A 30 11.24 5.01 -8.37
CA LYS A 30 12.28 5.84 -7.72
C LYS A 30 11.75 7.06 -6.95
N LYS A 31 10.45 7.10 -6.64
CA LYS A 31 9.83 8.08 -5.75
C LYS A 31 9.36 7.41 -4.46
N LEU A 32 9.36 8.16 -3.37
CA LEU A 32 8.81 7.75 -2.08
C LEU A 32 7.53 8.52 -1.80
N TRP A 33 6.51 7.81 -1.32
CA TRP A 33 5.17 8.33 -1.06
C TRP A 33 4.76 8.04 0.37
N HIS A 34 4.35 9.07 1.10
CA HIS A 34 3.82 8.90 2.45
C HIS A 34 2.38 8.40 2.39
N VAL A 35 2.13 7.24 2.98
CA VAL A 35 0.80 6.69 3.18
C VAL A 35 0.57 6.40 4.66
N LYS A 36 -0.64 6.68 5.14
CA LYS A 36 -1.04 6.36 6.51
C LYS A 36 -1.47 4.91 6.58
N PHE A 37 -0.94 4.19 7.55
CA PHE A 37 -1.44 2.91 7.98
C PHE A 37 -2.45 3.11 9.11
N SER A 38 -3.64 2.54 8.98
CA SER A 38 -4.64 2.56 10.04
C SER A 38 -5.04 1.15 10.38
N SER A 39 -4.77 0.72 11.62
CA SER A 39 -5.22 -0.55 12.19
C SER A 39 -6.28 -0.30 13.24
N HIS A 40 -7.27 -1.19 13.35
CA HIS A 40 -8.21 -1.13 14.46
C HIS A 40 -7.59 -1.78 15.70
N ALA A 41 -7.68 -1.12 16.86
CA ALA A 41 -7.08 -1.61 18.10
C ALA A 41 -7.58 -3.00 18.55
N SER A 42 -8.75 -3.42 18.07
CA SER A 42 -9.37 -4.71 18.37
C SER A 42 -9.21 -5.77 17.28
N SER A 43 -8.57 -5.46 16.16
CA SER A 43 -8.39 -6.43 15.06
C SER A 43 -6.96 -6.43 14.53
N VAL A 44 -6.55 -7.58 13.99
CA VAL A 44 -5.25 -7.73 13.32
C VAL A 44 -5.33 -7.21 11.87
N SER A 45 -6.33 -6.39 11.54
CA SER A 45 -6.55 -5.85 10.19
C SER A 45 -6.21 -4.37 10.13
N GLY A 46 -5.71 -3.93 8.98
CA GLY A 46 -5.44 -2.53 8.73
C GLY A 46 -5.54 -2.18 7.25
N VAL A 47 -5.58 -0.88 6.99
CA VAL A 47 -5.71 -0.32 5.64
C VAL A 47 -4.63 0.72 5.36
N LEU A 48 -4.26 0.84 4.10
CA LEU A 48 -3.61 2.03 3.56
C LEU A 48 -4.70 3.08 3.33
N ALA A 49 -4.67 4.15 4.11
CA ALA A 49 -5.70 5.18 4.09
C ALA A 49 -5.13 6.51 3.56
N GLY A 50 -4.91 7.49 4.42
CA GLY A 50 -4.46 8.82 4.02
C GLY A 50 -3.24 8.78 3.10
N GLY A 51 -3.33 9.44 1.94
CA GLY A 51 -2.28 9.44 0.91
C GLY A 51 -2.40 8.33 -0.13
N TRP A 52 -3.08 7.21 0.16
CA TRP A 52 -3.22 6.10 -0.78
C TRP A 52 -4.00 6.50 -2.04
N THR A 53 -5.13 7.20 -1.89
CA THR A 53 -5.93 7.65 -3.05
C THR A 53 -5.14 8.59 -3.97
N SER A 54 -4.37 9.54 -3.41
CA SER A 54 -3.49 10.42 -4.19
C SER A 54 -2.40 9.63 -4.90
N PHE A 55 -1.73 8.74 -4.16
CA PHE A 55 -0.73 7.84 -4.70
C PHE A 55 -1.26 7.02 -5.90
N ALA A 56 -2.40 6.35 -5.73
CA ALA A 56 -3.01 5.53 -6.76
C ALA A 56 -3.40 6.34 -8.00
N THR A 57 -3.95 7.54 -7.79
CA THR A 57 -4.34 8.46 -8.88
C THR A 57 -3.12 8.94 -9.66
N GLU A 58 -2.09 9.45 -8.96
CA GLU A 58 -0.89 10.00 -9.58
C GLU A 58 -0.03 8.95 -10.29
N ASN A 59 -0.12 7.68 -9.86
CA ASN A 59 0.59 6.56 -10.48
C ASN A 59 -0.28 5.77 -11.47
N GLU A 60 -1.49 6.26 -11.75
CA GLU A 60 -2.44 5.68 -12.70
C GLU A 60 -2.71 4.20 -12.41
N LEU A 61 -2.84 3.84 -11.13
CA LEU A 61 -3.27 2.50 -10.75
C LEU A 61 -4.73 2.33 -11.13
N GLN A 62 -5.03 1.23 -11.82
CA GLN A 62 -6.38 0.94 -12.31
C GLN A 62 -6.90 -0.35 -11.71
N LEU A 63 -8.24 -0.49 -11.70
CA LEU A 63 -8.87 -1.76 -11.38
C LEU A 63 -8.35 -2.84 -12.34
N GLY A 64 -7.89 -3.96 -11.78
CA GLY A 64 -7.28 -5.05 -12.53
C GLY A 64 -5.75 -5.07 -12.48
N ASP A 65 -5.09 -3.98 -12.09
CA ASP A 65 -3.66 -4.01 -11.82
C ASP A 65 -3.35 -4.87 -10.59
N ILE A 66 -2.28 -5.66 -10.67
CA ILE A 66 -1.79 -6.44 -9.53
C ILE A 66 -0.66 -5.65 -8.87
N CYS A 67 -0.88 -5.24 -7.63
CA CYS A 67 0.08 -4.54 -6.79
C CYS A 67 0.71 -5.51 -5.79
N ILE A 68 2.03 -5.67 -5.84
CA ILE A 68 2.81 -6.47 -4.89
C ILE A 68 3.68 -5.54 -4.08
N PHE A 69 3.54 -5.61 -2.75
CA PHE A 69 4.31 -4.81 -1.81
C PHE A 69 5.37 -5.68 -1.13
N GLU A 70 6.64 -5.29 -1.24
CA GLU A 70 7.75 -5.91 -0.53
C GLU A 70 8.24 -5.01 0.59
N LEU A 71 8.34 -5.53 1.82
CA LEU A 71 8.92 -4.78 2.94
C LEU A 71 10.44 -4.79 2.84
N VAL A 72 11.02 -3.68 2.39
CA VAL A 72 12.47 -3.55 2.17
C VAL A 72 13.20 -2.89 3.34
N ASN A 73 12.49 -2.12 4.17
CA ASN A 73 13.03 -1.58 5.42
C ASN A 73 11.93 -1.53 6.49
N LYS A 74 12.11 -2.30 7.56
CA LYS A 74 11.14 -2.39 8.66
C LYS A 74 11.21 -1.21 9.63
N GLU A 75 12.40 -0.64 9.84
CA GLU A 75 12.58 0.46 10.79
C GLU A 75 11.90 1.73 10.30
N ASP A 76 12.05 2.01 9.00
CA ASP A 76 11.44 3.17 8.34
C ASP A 76 10.08 2.85 7.69
N ALA A 77 9.61 1.61 7.81
CA ALA A 77 8.35 1.11 7.24
C ALA A 77 8.22 1.40 5.72
N ILE A 78 9.26 1.03 4.96
CA ILE A 78 9.34 1.21 3.51
C ILE A 78 8.88 -0.07 2.80
N LEU A 79 7.85 0.07 1.97
CA LEU A 79 7.35 -0.94 1.04
C LEU A 79 7.78 -0.60 -0.38
N ASP A 80 8.52 -1.47 -1.07
CA ASP A 80 8.74 -1.35 -2.51
C ASP A 80 7.55 -1.93 -3.26
N LEU A 81 6.98 -1.15 -4.18
CA LEU A 81 5.81 -1.55 -4.94
C LEU A 81 6.21 -2.05 -6.33
N HIS A 82 5.74 -3.24 -6.66
CA HIS A 82 5.79 -3.81 -8.00
C HIS A 82 4.38 -3.88 -8.57
N VAL A 83 4.15 -3.23 -9.71
CA VAL A 83 2.84 -3.18 -10.38
C VAL A 83 2.90 -3.99 -11.67
N PHE A 84 2.07 -5.02 -11.76
CA PHE A 84 1.82 -5.76 -12.99
C PHE A 84 0.52 -5.25 -13.59
N ARG A 85 0.66 -4.47 -14.65
CA ARG A 85 -0.47 -3.80 -15.29
C ARG A 85 -1.22 -4.79 -16.19
N ASN A 86 -2.43 -5.16 -15.79
CA ASN A 86 -3.26 -6.07 -16.57
C ASN A 86 -4.21 -5.27 -17.47
N HIS A 87 -3.64 -4.56 -18.44
CA HIS A 87 -4.42 -3.90 -19.47
C HIS A 87 -4.82 -4.95 -20.53
N CYS A 88 -5.96 -5.60 -20.34
CA CYS A 88 -6.66 -6.20 -21.48
C CYS A 88 -6.95 -5.05 -22.46
N LYS A 89 -6.15 -4.95 -23.52
CA LYS A 89 -6.47 -4.14 -24.69
C LYS A 89 -7.71 -4.76 -25.32
N LEU A 90 -8.90 -4.31 -24.91
CA LEU A 90 -10.09 -4.44 -25.74
C LEU A 90 -9.81 -3.61 -26.99
N MET A 91 -9.32 -4.29 -28.01
CA MET A 91 -9.22 -3.76 -29.37
C MET A 91 -10.66 -3.73 -29.89
N HIS A 92 -11.27 -2.54 -29.88
CA HIS A 92 -12.44 -2.23 -30.70
C HIS A 92 -11.96 -1.55 -31.98
#